data_AF-A0A1V9YIB0-F1
#
_entry.id   AF-A0A1V9YIB0-F1
#
_cell.length_a   1.000
_cell.length_b   1.000
_cell.length_c   1.000
_cell.angle_alpha   90.00
_cell.angle_beta   90.00
_cell.angle_gamma   90.00
#
_symmetry.space_group_name_H-M   'P 1'
#
loop_
_entity.id
_entity.type
_entity.pdbx_description
1 polymer ?
#
loop_
_entity_poly.entity_id
_entity_poly.type
_entity_poly.pdbx_seq_one_letter_code
_entity_poly.pdbx_strand_id
1 'polypeptide(L)'
;MQAEDKYTLTKVKLKEPSFTKLHVVVNAVGFLFSIVIVILVGIDTIANNWAVNDYIGNGHRFITPVASVNTAADLPSQYSFDVKRGINDMSRIGIWMLNYTIQVLSNPATD
;
A
#
# COMPACT_ATOMS: atom_id res chain seq x y z
N MET A 1 25.41 15.58 80.01
CA MET A 1 25.71 16.70 79.10
C MET A 1 26.43 16.11 77.89
N GLN A 2 25.80 16.19 76.71
CA GLN A 2 26.35 15.88 75.37
C GLN A 2 26.65 14.41 75.02
N ALA A 3 25.58 13.62 74.91
CA ALA A 3 25.46 12.67 73.79
C ALA A 3 24.61 13.36 72.71
N GLU A 4 24.79 12.99 71.44
CA GLU A 4 23.95 13.37 70.28
C GLU A 4 24.39 14.53 69.36
N ASP A 5 25.62 14.60 68.87
CA ASP A 5 25.83 15.43 67.65
C ASP A 5 27.06 15.10 66.77
N LYS A 6 27.40 13.82 66.63
CA LYS A 6 28.53 13.41 65.74
C LYS A 6 28.19 12.40 64.66
N TYR A 7 26.90 12.17 64.41
CA TYR A 7 26.44 11.29 63.33
C TYR A 7 25.49 12.00 62.36
N THR A 8 25.47 13.34 62.39
CA THR A 8 24.64 14.15 61.51
C THR A 8 25.21 14.14 60.10
N LEU A 9 24.88 13.07 59.39
CA LEU A 9 24.53 13.05 57.98
C LEU A 9 25.51 13.84 57.11
N THR A 10 26.74 13.36 56.97
CA THR A 10 27.43 13.54 55.70
C THR A 10 26.59 12.81 54.66
N LYS A 11 25.63 13.53 54.05
CA LYS A 11 24.86 13.08 52.90
C LYS A 11 25.86 12.87 51.78
N VAL A 12 26.44 11.68 51.71
CA VAL A 12 27.19 11.24 50.54
C VAL A 12 26.18 11.27 49.40
N LYS A 13 26.30 12.27 48.52
CA LYS A 13 25.58 12.30 47.23
C LYS A 13 26.13 11.13 46.43
N LEU A 14 25.53 9.95 46.60
CA LEU A 14 25.77 8.81 45.72
C LEU A 14 25.33 9.26 44.33
N LYS A 15 26.32 9.48 43.45
CA LYS A 15 26.08 9.82 42.05
C LYS A 15 25.30 8.65 41.45
N GLU A 16 24.05 8.91 41.09
CA GLU A 16 23.16 7.86 40.59
C GLU A 16 23.83 7.08 39.46
N PRO A 17 23.72 5.75 39.45
CA PRO A 17 24.45 4.91 38.53
C PRO A 17 24.03 5.26 37.10
N SER A 18 25.00 5.76 36.32
CA SER A 18 24.84 6.17 34.91
C SER A 18 24.23 5.07 34.02
N PHE A 19 24.29 3.82 34.46
CA PHE A 19 23.78 2.65 33.77
C PHE A 19 22.26 2.68 33.59
N THR A 20 21.48 3.19 34.54
CA THR A 20 20.01 3.22 34.39
C THR A 20 19.57 4.13 33.24
N LYS A 21 20.22 5.28 33.08
CA LYS A 21 19.96 6.19 31.96
C LYS A 21 20.38 5.57 30.63
N LEU A 22 21.49 4.84 30.62
CA LEU A 22 21.97 4.12 29.44
C LEU A 22 20.99 3.04 28.99
N HIS A 23 20.48 2.21 29.91
CA HIS A 23 19.49 1.17 29.58
C HIS A 23 18.20 1.76 29.02
N VAL A 24 17.71 2.87 29.57
CA VAL A 24 16.51 3.55 29.07
C VAL A 24 16.73 4.09 27.66
N VAL A 25 17.89 4.71 27.39
CA VAL A 25 18.23 5.21 26.05
C VAL A 25 18.39 4.08 25.05
N VAL A 26 19.08 2.99 25.41
CA VAL A 26 19.27 1.82 24.55
C VAL A 26 17.92 1.17 24.22
N ASN A 27 17.04 1.00 25.20
CA ASN A 27 15.70 0.47 24.96
C ASN A 27 14.85 1.40 24.07
N ALA A 28 14.91 2.72 24.30
CA ALA A 28 14.15 3.68 23.50
C ALA A 28 14.61 3.67 22.04
N VAL A 29 15.92 3.62 21.80
CA VAL A 29 16.51 3.50 20.45
C VAL A 29 16.11 2.17 19.82
N GLY A 30 16.22 1.06 20.55
CA GLY A 30 15.83 -0.27 20.07
C GLY A 30 14.34 -0.34 19.68
N PHE A 31 13.46 0.30 20.44
CA PHE A 31 12.03 0.38 20.14
C PHE A 31 11.74 1.19 18.87
N LEU A 32 12.43 2.32 18.68
CA LEU A 32 12.29 3.12 17.46
C LEU A 32 12.77 2.34 16.22
N PHE A 33 13.91 1.65 16.31
CA PHE A 33 14.40 0.82 15.22
C PHE A 33 13.43 -0.31 14.86
N SER A 34 12.83 -0.96 15.85
CA SER A 34 11.87 -2.03 15.58
C SER A 34 10.60 -1.53 14.90
N ILE A 35 10.08 -0.34 15.27
CA ILE A 35 8.96 0.29 14.54
C ILE A 35 9.35 0.56 13.08
N VAL A 36 10.51 1.17 12.86
CA VAL A 36 10.98 1.52 11.51
C VAL A 36 11.14 0.27 10.65
N ILE A 37 11.71 -0.81 11.21
CA ILE A 37 11.87 -2.09 10.50
C ILE A 37 10.50 -2.68 10.13
N VAL A 38 9.52 -2.69 11.04
CA VAL A 38 8.18 -3.21 10.74
C VAL A 38 7.51 -2.43 9.60
N ILE A 39 7.65 -1.10 9.59
CA ILE A 39 7.11 -0.25 8.51
C ILE A 39 7.82 -0.56 7.18
N LEU A 40 9.15 -0.65 7.17
CA LEU A 40 9.92 -0.94 5.97
C LEU A 40 9.58 -2.34 5.40
N VAL A 41 9.43 -3.36 6.24
CA VAL A 41 9.02 -4.71 5.83
C VAL A 41 7.57 -4.71 5.31
N GLY A 42 6.68 -3.93 5.92
CA GLY A 42 5.30 -3.78 5.43
C GLY A 42 5.25 -3.14 4.04
N ILE A 43 6.07 -2.13 3.80
CA ILE A 43 6.20 -1.52 2.47
C ILE A 43 6.81 -2.53 1.48
N ASP A 44 7.85 -3.26 1.85
CA ASP A 44 8.47 -4.26 0.98
C ASP A 44 7.48 -5.38 0.60
N THR A 45 6.70 -5.88 1.55
CA THR A 45 5.69 -6.93 1.27
C THR A 45 4.55 -6.46 0.35
N ILE A 46 4.22 -5.16 0.33
CA ILE A 46 3.21 -4.58 -0.56
C ILE A 46 3.81 -4.15 -1.91
N ALA A 47 4.90 -3.40 -1.88
CA ALA A 47 5.49 -2.75 -3.05
C ALA A 47 6.39 -3.69 -3.86
N ASN A 48 7.08 -4.64 -3.20
CA ASN A 48 7.99 -5.58 -3.86
C ASN A 48 7.30 -6.89 -4.28
N ASN A 49 6.02 -7.07 -3.94
CA ASN A 49 5.21 -8.13 -4.52
C ASN A 49 4.67 -7.70 -5.90
N TRP A 50 5.62 -7.45 -6.81
CA TRP A 50 5.38 -7.04 -8.18
C TRP A 50 4.38 -7.96 -8.88
N ALA A 51 4.37 -9.25 -8.54
CA ALA A 51 3.45 -10.24 -9.09
C ALA A 51 1.99 -10.03 -8.65
N VAL A 52 1.70 -9.65 -7.40
CA VAL A 52 0.31 -9.39 -6.97
C VAL A 52 -0.16 -8.02 -7.46
N ASN A 53 0.72 -7.02 -7.45
CA ASN A 53 0.41 -5.72 -8.03
C ASN A 53 0.19 -5.80 -9.55
N ASP A 54 0.97 -6.61 -10.28
CA ASP A 54 0.73 -6.89 -11.70
C ASP A 54 -0.54 -7.73 -11.90
N TYR A 55 -0.78 -8.75 -11.06
CA TYR A 55 -1.97 -9.59 -11.15
C TYR A 55 -3.29 -8.83 -10.91
N ILE A 56 -3.32 -7.91 -9.94
CA ILE A 56 -4.50 -7.08 -9.64
C ILE A 56 -4.54 -5.83 -10.52
N GLY A 57 -3.40 -5.19 -10.74
CA GLY A 57 -3.27 -3.90 -11.43
C GLY A 57 -3.33 -3.98 -12.95
N ASN A 58 -2.90 -5.09 -13.56
CA ASN A 58 -2.94 -5.26 -15.02
C ASN A 58 -4.30 -5.76 -15.53
N GLY A 59 -5.29 -5.93 -14.64
CA GLY A 59 -6.69 -6.08 -15.02
C GLY A 59 -7.00 -7.21 -16.02
N HIS A 60 -6.10 -8.17 -16.22
CA HIS A 60 -6.24 -9.23 -17.24
C HIS A 60 -7.49 -10.07 -17.01
N ARG A 61 -7.98 -10.15 -15.77
CA ARG A 61 -9.25 -10.78 -15.43
C ARG A 61 -10.48 -10.02 -15.96
N PHE A 62 -10.36 -8.70 -16.16
CA PHE A 62 -11.37 -7.85 -16.81
C PHE A 62 -11.26 -7.83 -18.34
N ILE A 63 -10.16 -8.31 -18.92
CA ILE A 63 -10.01 -8.47 -20.38
C ILE A 63 -10.70 -9.73 -20.88
N THR A 64 -10.75 -10.79 -20.06
CA THR A 64 -11.36 -12.09 -20.42
C THR A 64 -12.75 -12.00 -21.07
N PRO A 65 -13.69 -11.14 -20.63
CA PRO A 65 -15.00 -11.05 -21.26
C PRO A 65 -15.02 -10.12 -22.51
N VAL A 66 -14.01 -9.27 -22.72
CA VAL A 66 -13.87 -8.42 -23.93
C VAL A 66 -13.15 -9.17 -25.06
N ALA A 67 -12.43 -10.25 -24.76
CA ALA A 67 -11.68 -11.04 -25.74
C ALA A 67 -12.54 -11.69 -26.85
N SER A 68 -13.87 -11.71 -26.72
CA SER A 68 -14.79 -12.26 -27.72
C SER A 68 -15.57 -11.21 -28.51
N VAL A 69 -15.40 -9.92 -28.23
CA VAL A 69 -16.03 -8.83 -29.00
C VAL A 69 -15.02 -8.23 -29.98
N ASN A 70 -15.40 -8.13 -31.25
CA ASN A 70 -14.55 -7.56 -32.29
C ASN A 70 -14.80 -6.06 -32.47
N THR A 71 -16.01 -5.60 -32.15
CA THR A 71 -16.40 -4.19 -32.27
C THR A 71 -17.31 -3.75 -31.13
N ALA A 72 -17.42 -2.44 -30.92
CA ALA A 72 -18.31 -1.85 -29.92
C ALA A 72 -19.79 -2.19 -30.17
N ALA A 73 -20.16 -2.51 -31.41
CA ALA A 73 -21.52 -2.92 -31.78
C ALA A 73 -21.89 -4.32 -31.26
N ASP A 74 -20.89 -5.15 -30.91
CA ASP A 74 -21.10 -6.50 -30.41
C ASP A 74 -21.32 -6.52 -28.88
N LEU A 75 -20.98 -5.42 -28.19
CA LEU A 75 -21.12 -5.28 -26.73
C LEU A 75 -22.58 -5.47 -26.24
N PRO A 76 -23.63 -4.91 -26.87
CA PRO A 76 -25.01 -5.12 -26.40
C PRO A 76 -25.50 -6.56 -26.52
N SER A 77 -24.83 -7.41 -27.32
CA SER A 77 -25.16 -8.83 -27.44
C SER A 77 -24.57 -9.67 -26.30
N GLN A 78 -23.55 -9.16 -25.61
CA GLN A 78 -22.85 -9.85 -24.52
C GLN A 78 -23.05 -9.21 -23.15
N TYR A 79 -23.47 -7.95 -23.11
CA TYR A 79 -23.63 -7.18 -21.88
C TYR A 79 -24.99 -6.47 -21.81
N SER A 80 -25.58 -6.49 -20.63
CA SER A 80 -26.77 -5.70 -20.32
C SER A 80 -26.37 -4.28 -19.92
N PHE A 81 -26.87 -3.30 -20.66
CA PHE A 81 -26.69 -1.90 -20.36
C PHE A 81 -27.92 -1.34 -19.64
N ASP A 82 -27.69 -0.34 -18.79
CA ASP A 82 -28.78 0.41 -18.16
C ASP A 82 -29.56 1.24 -19.20
N VAL A 83 -30.82 1.53 -18.91
CA VAL A 83 -31.75 2.20 -19.84
C VAL A 83 -31.24 3.62 -20.12
N LYS A 84 -31.05 3.98 -21.40
CA LYS A 84 -30.44 5.24 -21.89
C LYS A 84 -28.94 5.41 -21.58
N ARG A 85 -28.23 4.32 -21.29
CA ARG A 85 -26.77 4.29 -21.13
C ARG A 85 -26.13 3.19 -21.97
N GLY A 86 -26.79 2.81 -23.06
CA GLY A 86 -26.26 1.81 -23.99
C GLY A 86 -25.25 2.38 -24.97
N ILE A 87 -24.63 1.52 -25.76
CA ILE A 87 -23.71 1.93 -26.85
C ILE A 87 -24.38 2.91 -27.82
N ASN A 88 -25.70 2.77 -28.03
CA ASN A 88 -26.49 3.65 -28.90
C ASN A 88 -26.66 5.08 -28.35
N ASP A 89 -26.50 5.26 -27.04
CA ASP A 89 -26.59 6.58 -26.37
C ASP A 89 -25.22 7.28 -26.28
N MET A 90 -24.15 6.61 -26.74
CA MET A 90 -22.78 7.11 -26.63
C MET A 90 -22.44 8.08 -27.78
N SER A 91 -21.57 9.04 -27.50
CA SER A 91 -21.10 9.99 -28.50
C SER A 91 -20.28 9.29 -29.60
N ARG A 92 -20.27 9.85 -30.81
CA ARG A 92 -19.48 9.32 -31.95
C ARG A 92 -18.00 9.14 -31.62
N ILE A 93 -17.43 10.05 -30.83
CA ILE A 93 -16.05 9.96 -30.36
C ILE A 93 -15.87 8.86 -29.30
N GLY A 94 -16.83 8.67 -28.41
CA GLY A 94 -16.83 7.58 -27.44
C GLY A 94 -16.90 6.21 -28.13
N ILE A 95 -17.70 6.09 -29.18
CA ILE A 95 -17.78 4.86 -30.00
C ILE A 95 -16.43 4.61 -30.71
N TRP A 96 -15.78 5.64 -31.22
CA TRP A 96 -14.45 5.51 -31.85
C TRP A 96 -13.38 5.07 -30.85
N MET A 97 -13.32 5.70 -29.67
CA MET A 97 -12.39 5.32 -28.59
C MET A 97 -12.65 3.88 -28.12
N LEU A 98 -13.91 3.49 -27.99
CA LEU A 98 -14.28 2.14 -27.57
C LEU A 98 -13.87 1.08 -28.60
N ASN A 99 -14.08 1.35 -29.90
CA ASN A 99 -13.61 0.46 -30.97
C ASN A 99 -12.08 0.34 -30.99
N TYR A 100 -11.36 1.45 -30.78
CA TYR A 100 -9.90 1.43 -30.69
C TYR A 100 -9.42 0.56 -29.52
N THR A 101 -9.99 0.76 -28.33
CA THR A 101 -9.65 -0.03 -27.15
C THR A 101 -9.97 -1.51 -27.35
N ILE A 102 -11.11 -1.86 -27.95
CA ILE A 102 -11.45 -3.27 -28.25
C ILE A 102 -10.44 -3.90 -29.21
N GLN A 103 -10.01 -3.17 -30.24
CA GLN A 103 -9.03 -3.68 -31.21
C GLN A 103 -7.65 -3.91 -30.58
N VAL A 104 -7.19 -2.99 -29.72
CA VAL A 104 -5.92 -3.16 -28.99
C VAL A 104 -6.00 -4.34 -28.02
N LEU A 105 -7.15 -4.55 -27.37
CA LEU A 105 -7.34 -5.65 -26.42
C LEU A 105 -7.55 -7.02 -27.10
N SER A 106 -8.19 -7.07 -28.27
CA SER A 106 -8.44 -8.32 -29.00
C SER A 106 -7.23 -8.78 -29.82
N ASN A 107 -6.33 -7.87 -30.17
CA ASN A 107 -5.08 -8.17 -30.87
C ASN A 107 -3.87 -7.54 -30.15
N PRO A 108 -3.39 -8.16 -29.06
CA PRO A 108 -2.25 -7.64 -28.29
C PRO A 108 -0.90 -7.71 -29.04
N ALA A 109 -0.86 -8.12 -30.31
CA ALA A 109 0.36 -8.30 -31.11
C ALA A 109 0.70 -7.09 -32.02
N THR A 110 0.01 -5.96 -31.89
CA THR A 110 0.36 -4.71 -32.58
C THR A 110 0.97 -3.71 -31.62
N ASP A 111 2.18 -4.03 -31.16
CA ASP A 111 3.29 -3.11 -30.86
C ASP A 111 4.61 -3.84 -31.13
#